data_AF-A0A3N9XGP4-F1
#
_entry.id   AF-A0A3N9XGP4-F1
#
_cell.length_a   1.000
_cell.length_b   1.000
_cell.length_c   1.000
_cell.angle_alpha   90.00
_cell.angle_beta   90.00
_cell.angle_gamma   90.00
#
_symmetry.space_group_name_H-M   'P 1'
#
loop_
_entity.id
_entity.type
_entity.pdbx_description
1 polymer ?
#
loop_
_entity_poly.entity_id
_entity_poly.type
_entity_poly.pdbx_seq_one_letter_code
_entity_poly.pdbx_strand_id
1 'polypeptide(L)'
;MFRTGLTALLTTAALLASPIAASAAPSAGTSPAPADKVNVGAYDWNNAKVAPTKAQLQQGIDDVISRTPGARQIDQTTVEMAPGLIMRFRSPVKDGARQADSPIVPLASCNIYYVCVYTDRQYGGEELVFSVCGREWNLGNYAYSGGGYWNDRISSITNQQSSGTTSYFYNYNGSGNWSKMVTVASKQYRSNLALDTREDGVSGTPNDKIDGVHVCGSVPSPWKPNHP
;
A
#
# COMPACT_ATOMS: atom_id res chain seq x y z
N MET A 1 -17.38 101.85 6.68
CA MET A 1 -17.01 100.56 7.28
C MET A 1 -15.68 100.13 6.64
N PHE A 2 -14.69 99.81 7.49
CA PHE A 2 -13.33 99.29 7.29
C PHE A 2 -13.06 98.50 5.99
N ARG A 3 -11.86 98.38 5.40
CA ARG A 3 -10.52 99.00 5.42
C ARG A 3 -9.68 98.13 4.44
N THR A 4 -8.82 98.76 3.62
CA THR A 4 -7.45 98.32 3.23
C THR A 4 -7.08 96.84 2.99
N GLY A 5 -6.31 96.60 1.92
CA GLY A 5 -5.07 95.77 1.96
C GLY A 5 -4.94 94.73 0.84
N LEU A 6 -3.90 94.80 0.00
CA LEU A 6 -2.54 94.26 0.19
C LEU A 6 -2.46 92.83 -0.42
N THR A 7 -1.91 92.63 -1.61
CA THR A 7 -0.49 92.39 -1.95
C THR A 7 -0.19 90.92 -2.23
N ALA A 8 0.67 90.75 -3.23
CA ALA A 8 1.38 89.57 -3.69
C ALA A 8 1.87 88.59 -2.62
N LEU A 9 2.09 87.34 -3.02
CA LEU A 9 3.37 86.60 -3.03
C LEU A 9 3.04 85.16 -3.53
N LEU A 10 3.65 84.64 -4.60
CA LEU A 10 4.96 83.96 -4.69
C LEU A 10 5.12 82.75 -3.76
N THR A 11 5.74 81.69 -4.31
CA THR A 11 6.27 80.45 -3.68
C THR A 11 5.24 79.31 -3.50
N THR A 12 5.53 78.01 -3.69
CA THR A 12 6.79 77.26 -3.86
C THR A 12 6.44 75.85 -4.35
N ALA A 13 7.41 75.20 -5.01
CA ALA A 13 7.37 73.78 -5.38
C ALA A 13 7.14 72.87 -4.16
N ALA A 14 6.21 71.92 -4.29
CA ALA A 14 6.07 70.83 -3.34
C ALA A 14 6.97 69.66 -3.77
N LEU A 15 8.00 69.38 -2.97
CA LEU A 15 8.68 68.08 -2.96
C LEU A 15 7.67 67.02 -2.51
N LEU A 16 7.30 66.10 -3.39
CA LEU A 16 6.63 64.86 -3.01
C LEU A 16 7.70 63.82 -2.68
N ALA A 17 7.89 63.57 -1.39
CA ALA A 17 8.57 62.40 -0.89
C ALA A 17 7.69 61.17 -1.18
N SER A 18 8.12 60.32 -2.12
CA SER A 18 7.51 59.01 -2.33
C SER A 18 7.96 58.05 -1.21
N PRO A 19 7.04 57.26 -0.61
CA PRO A 19 7.45 56.16 0.25
C PRO A 19 8.12 55.09 -0.63
N ILE A 20 9.37 54.76 -0.29
CA ILE A 20 10.04 53.55 -0.79
C ILE A 20 9.28 52.36 -0.21
N ALA A 21 8.39 51.79 -1.00
CA ALA A 21 7.87 50.45 -0.73
C ALA A 21 9.06 49.49 -0.87
N ALA A 22 9.57 48.99 0.25
CA ALA A 22 10.49 47.88 0.27
C ALA A 22 9.76 46.68 -0.36
N SER A 23 10.03 46.40 -1.63
CA SER A 23 9.67 45.15 -2.27
C SER A 23 10.49 44.04 -1.60
N ALA A 24 9.91 43.42 -0.57
CA ALA A 24 10.38 42.14 -0.09
C ALA A 24 10.30 41.17 -1.29
N ALA A 25 11.47 40.85 -1.85
CA ALA A 25 11.57 39.78 -2.82
C ALA A 25 10.97 38.53 -2.16
N PRO A 26 10.04 37.81 -2.82
CA PRO A 26 9.59 36.54 -2.28
C PRO A 26 10.82 35.66 -2.14
N SER A 27 11.12 35.27 -0.90
CA SER A 27 12.03 34.18 -0.60
C SER A 27 11.65 33.06 -1.55
N ALA A 28 12.62 32.54 -2.31
CA ALA A 28 12.44 31.33 -3.10
C ALA A 28 12.09 30.21 -2.10
N GLY A 29 10.79 30.08 -1.82
CA GLY A 29 10.24 28.96 -1.10
C GLY A 29 10.55 27.77 -1.96
N THR A 30 11.43 26.91 -1.45
CA THR A 30 11.63 25.57 -1.96
C THR A 30 10.24 25.01 -2.25
N SER A 31 9.93 24.82 -3.53
CA SER A 31 8.71 24.09 -3.88
C SER A 31 8.74 22.79 -3.06
N PRO A 32 7.63 22.39 -2.41
CA PRO A 32 7.60 21.09 -1.78
C PRO A 32 8.02 20.07 -2.83
N ALA A 33 9.04 19.26 -2.53
CA ALA A 33 9.31 18.08 -3.32
C ALA A 33 7.96 17.35 -3.52
N PRO A 34 7.68 16.78 -4.70
CA PRO A 34 6.48 15.98 -4.88
C PRO A 34 6.43 14.99 -3.72
N ALA A 35 5.35 15.02 -2.94
CA ALA A 35 5.25 14.27 -1.68
C ALA A 35 5.76 12.84 -1.91
N ASP A 36 6.84 12.46 -1.24
CA ASP A 36 7.34 11.08 -1.27
C ASP A 36 6.13 10.18 -1.05
N LYS A 37 5.87 9.26 -1.99
CA LYS A 37 4.75 8.33 -1.87
C LYS A 37 4.92 7.60 -0.54
N VAL A 38 3.99 7.84 0.39
CA VAL A 38 4.10 7.23 1.71
C VAL A 38 3.84 5.74 1.54
N ASN A 39 4.92 4.96 1.65
CA ASN A 39 4.79 3.52 1.75
C ASN A 39 4.31 3.19 3.17
N VAL A 40 3.02 2.88 3.27
CA VAL A 40 2.37 2.49 4.52
C VAL A 40 2.47 0.98 4.79
N GLY A 41 3.01 0.21 3.84
CA GLY A 41 3.15 -1.25 3.91
C GLY A 41 4.58 -1.81 4.06
N ALA A 42 5.63 -1.00 3.88
CA ALA A 42 7.02 -1.48 4.01
C ALA A 42 7.45 -1.64 5.47
N TYR A 43 7.73 -2.88 5.86
CA TYR A 43 8.31 -3.23 7.15
C TYR A 43 9.81 -3.55 7.01
N ASP A 44 10.62 -2.97 7.89
CA ASP A 44 12.01 -3.38 8.11
C ASP A 44 12.05 -4.16 9.42
N TRP A 45 12.28 -5.47 9.35
CA TRP A 45 12.27 -6.33 10.53
C TRP A 45 13.30 -5.94 11.59
N ASN A 46 14.37 -5.25 11.20
CA ASN A 46 15.45 -4.87 12.10
C ASN A 46 15.20 -3.54 12.82
N ASN A 47 14.16 -2.79 12.42
CA ASN A 47 13.84 -1.49 12.99
C ASN A 47 12.35 -1.41 13.32
N ALA A 48 12.02 -1.25 14.60
CA ALA A 48 10.65 -1.07 15.06
C ALA A 48 10.01 0.16 14.39
N LYS A 49 9.26 -0.02 13.30
CA LYS A 49 8.66 1.11 12.58
C LYS A 49 7.35 1.55 13.20
N VAL A 50 7.33 2.85 13.48
CA VAL A 50 6.17 3.67 13.84
C VAL A 50 5.02 3.39 12.88
N ALA A 51 3.83 3.17 13.42
CA ALA A 51 2.64 2.96 12.62
C ALA A 51 2.25 4.25 11.84
N PRO A 52 1.65 4.14 10.65
CA PRO A 52 1.29 5.31 9.86
C PRO A 52 0.28 6.20 10.59
N THR A 53 0.44 7.51 10.47
CA THR A 53 -0.60 8.46 10.91
C THR A 53 -1.88 8.27 10.07
N LYS A 54 -3.02 8.78 10.55
CA LYS A 54 -4.28 8.73 9.78
C LYS A 54 -4.16 9.40 8.40
N ALA A 55 -3.42 10.51 8.31
CA ALA A 55 -3.20 11.21 7.05
C ALA A 55 -2.35 10.38 6.07
N GLN A 56 -1.27 9.77 6.57
CA GLN A 56 -0.42 8.87 5.78
C GLN A 56 -1.19 7.63 5.30
N LEU A 57 -2.01 7.04 6.18
CA LEU A 57 -2.88 5.92 5.83
C LEU A 57 -3.87 6.30 4.72
N GLN A 58 -4.55 7.44 4.85
CA GLN A 58 -5.49 7.90 3.83
C GLN A 58 -4.77 8.19 2.50
N GLN A 59 -3.58 8.79 2.53
CA GLN A 59 -2.77 9.01 1.32
C GLN A 59 -2.41 7.68 0.63
N GLY A 60 -2.08 6.63 1.39
CA GLY A 60 -1.84 5.29 0.85
C GLY A 60 -3.09 4.67 0.21
N ILE A 61 -4.25 4.85 0.85
CA ILE A 61 -5.55 4.41 0.31
C ILE A 61 -5.87 5.13 -1.00
N ASP A 62 -5.72 6.45 -1.03
CA ASP A 62 -5.99 7.29 -2.20
C ASP A 62 -5.06 6.91 -3.38
N ASP A 63 -3.77 6.66 -3.10
CA ASP A 63 -2.82 6.20 -4.12
C ASP A 63 -3.21 4.83 -4.71
N VAL A 64 -3.63 3.87 -3.89
CA VAL A 64 -4.09 2.55 -4.37
C VAL A 64 -5.37 2.68 -5.21
N ILE A 65 -6.35 3.46 -4.75
CA ILE A 65 -7.62 3.68 -5.48
C ILE A 65 -7.36 4.36 -6.82
N SER A 66 -6.50 5.37 -6.85
CA SER A 66 -6.18 6.10 -8.10
C SER A 66 -5.54 5.22 -9.18
N ARG A 67 -4.91 4.09 -8.80
CA ARG A 67 -4.17 3.20 -9.69
C ARG A 67 -4.85 1.84 -9.91
N THR A 68 -6.00 1.61 -9.28
CA THR A 68 -6.73 0.35 -9.37
C THR A 68 -8.15 0.63 -9.84
N PRO A 69 -8.42 0.58 -11.15
CA PRO A 69 -9.75 0.85 -11.69
C PRO A 69 -10.84 -0.01 -11.04
N GLY A 70 -11.91 0.64 -10.57
CA GLY A 70 -13.02 -0.03 -9.89
C GLY A 70 -12.79 -0.32 -8.40
N ALA A 71 -11.60 -0.02 -7.86
CA ALA A 71 -11.35 -0.13 -6.44
C ALA A 71 -12.14 0.92 -5.64
N ARG A 72 -12.53 0.55 -4.42
CA ARG A 72 -13.26 1.43 -3.51
C ARG A 72 -12.82 1.21 -2.07
N GLN A 73 -12.70 2.31 -1.32
CA GLN A 73 -12.55 2.24 0.13
C GLN A 73 -13.84 1.69 0.75
N ILE A 74 -13.74 0.69 1.61
CA ILE A 74 -14.89 0.08 2.30
C ILE A 74 -14.88 0.35 3.81
N ASP A 75 -13.72 0.68 4.39
CA ASP A 75 -13.58 1.22 5.74
C ASP A 75 -12.30 2.06 5.88
N GLN A 76 -11.98 2.52 7.09
CA GLN A 76 -10.84 3.40 7.37
C GLN A 76 -9.46 2.81 7.00
N THR A 77 -9.36 1.50 6.83
CA THR A 77 -8.12 0.76 6.59
C THR A 77 -8.23 -0.23 5.43
N THR A 78 -9.36 -0.28 4.71
CA THR A 78 -9.64 -1.37 3.78
C THR A 78 -10.13 -0.85 2.44
N VAL A 79 -9.58 -1.42 1.38
CA VAL A 79 -9.96 -1.19 -0.01
C VAL A 79 -10.40 -2.52 -0.62
N GLU A 80 -11.60 -2.56 -1.18
CA GLU A 80 -11.95 -3.61 -2.13
C GLU A 80 -11.31 -3.23 -3.48
N MET A 81 -10.30 -3.99 -3.90
CA MET A 81 -9.55 -3.72 -5.13
C MET A 81 -10.27 -4.24 -6.37
N ALA A 82 -10.97 -5.35 -6.21
CA ALA A 82 -11.90 -5.94 -7.18
C ALA A 82 -12.93 -6.77 -6.40
N PRO A 83 -14.10 -7.13 -6.98
CA PRO A 83 -15.08 -7.96 -6.29
C PRO A 83 -14.43 -9.22 -5.71
N GLY A 84 -14.35 -9.36 -4.40
CA GLY A 84 -13.73 -10.54 -3.77
C GLY A 84 -12.19 -10.52 -3.62
N LEU A 85 -11.55 -9.39 -3.92
CA LEU A 85 -10.15 -9.10 -3.62
C LEU A 85 -10.05 -7.85 -2.74
N ILE A 86 -9.60 -8.02 -1.51
CA ILE A 86 -9.65 -6.98 -0.49
C ILE A 86 -8.23 -6.73 0.03
N MET A 87 -7.76 -5.50 -0.09
CA MET A 87 -6.53 -5.04 0.53
C MET A 87 -6.85 -4.38 1.87
N ARG A 88 -6.13 -4.78 2.92
CA ARG A 88 -6.18 -4.17 4.24
C ARG A 88 -4.82 -3.57 4.53
N PHE A 89 -4.83 -2.26 4.72
CA PHE A 89 -3.67 -1.50 5.14
C PHE A 89 -3.32 -1.83 6.58
N ARG A 90 -2.04 -1.70 6.88
CA ARG A 90 -1.52 -1.78 8.24
C ARG A 90 -2.27 -0.80 9.15
N SER A 91 -2.77 -1.28 10.29
CA SER A 91 -3.44 -0.42 11.28
C SER A 91 -2.58 -0.29 12.55
N PRO A 92 -2.30 0.94 13.02
CA PRO A 92 -1.59 1.18 14.28
C PRO A 92 -2.16 0.41 15.48
N VAL A 93 -3.48 0.21 15.49
CA VAL A 93 -4.21 -0.43 16.59
C VAL A 93 -3.99 -1.95 16.60
N LYS A 94 -3.80 -2.58 15.44
CA LYS A 94 -3.59 -4.04 15.33
C LYS A 94 -2.14 -4.43 15.56
N ASP A 95 -1.18 -3.55 15.23
CA ASP A 95 0.24 -3.86 15.38
C ASP A 95 0.85 -3.43 16.70
N GLY A 96 0.22 -2.50 17.43
CA GLY A 96 0.57 -2.26 18.84
C GLY A 96 0.45 -3.52 19.71
N ALA A 97 -0.34 -4.51 19.26
CA ALA A 97 -0.49 -5.83 19.88
C ALA A 97 0.47 -6.90 19.33
N ARG A 98 1.22 -6.62 18.25
CA ARG A 98 2.27 -7.49 17.71
C ARG A 98 3.63 -7.01 18.20
N GLN A 99 3.88 -7.10 19.51
CA GLN A 99 5.24 -7.03 20.01
C GLN A 99 6.04 -8.24 19.51
N ALA A 100 7.34 -8.05 19.27
CA ALA A 100 8.27 -9.04 18.72
C ALA A 100 8.32 -10.37 19.51
N ASP A 101 7.81 -10.37 20.75
CA ASP A 101 7.82 -11.52 21.67
C ASP A 101 6.41 -12.09 21.97
N SER A 102 5.36 -11.59 21.33
CA SER A 102 4.02 -12.17 21.50
C SER A 102 3.90 -13.49 20.73
N PRO A 103 3.37 -14.57 21.33
CA PRO A 103 3.10 -15.80 20.60
C PRO A 103 2.22 -15.46 19.40
N ILE A 104 2.75 -15.73 18.21
CA ILE A 104 2.12 -15.36 16.95
C ILE A 104 0.83 -16.17 16.83
N VAL A 105 -0.30 -15.57 17.20
CA VAL A 105 -1.61 -16.20 17.04
C VAL A 105 -1.97 -16.08 15.54
N PRO A 106 -1.89 -17.15 14.74
CA PRO A 106 -1.99 -17.07 13.27
C PRO A 106 -3.40 -16.79 12.74
N LEU A 107 -4.35 -16.49 13.62
CA LEU A 107 -5.76 -16.81 13.39
C LEU A 107 -6.72 -15.62 13.51
N ALA A 108 -6.28 -14.46 14.00
CA ALA A 108 -7.22 -13.37 14.29
C ALA A 108 -7.56 -12.47 13.08
N SER A 109 -6.70 -12.36 12.05
CA SER A 109 -6.93 -11.45 10.92
C SER A 109 -7.58 -12.10 9.70
N CYS A 110 -7.22 -13.35 9.39
CA CYS A 110 -7.75 -14.04 8.21
C CYS A 110 -9.08 -14.72 8.54
N ASN A 111 -10.16 -14.22 7.95
CA ASN A 111 -11.49 -14.75 8.16
C ASN A 111 -11.60 -16.21 7.67
N ILE A 112 -12.46 -16.98 8.35
CA ILE A 112 -12.84 -18.32 7.88
C ILE A 112 -13.37 -18.21 6.46
N TYR A 113 -13.05 -19.22 5.64
CA TYR A 113 -13.37 -19.35 4.23
C TYR A 113 -12.48 -18.56 3.26
N TYR A 114 -11.52 -17.77 3.73
CA TYR A 114 -10.66 -16.95 2.87
C TYR A 114 -9.21 -17.44 2.80
N VAL A 115 -8.49 -16.95 1.79
CA VAL A 115 -7.03 -16.99 1.72
C VAL A 115 -6.52 -15.59 1.98
N CYS A 116 -5.51 -15.46 2.82
CA CYS A 116 -4.90 -14.18 3.13
C CYS A 116 -3.40 -14.29 2.91
N VAL A 117 -2.82 -13.29 2.25
CA VAL A 117 -1.38 -13.17 2.03
C VAL A 117 -0.92 -11.84 2.60
N TYR A 118 0.34 -11.80 3.00
CA TYR A 118 0.89 -10.71 3.78
C TYR A 118 2.23 -10.29 3.23
N THR A 119 2.51 -8.99 3.28
CA THR A 119 3.78 -8.47 2.79
C THR A 119 4.97 -8.86 3.64
N ASP A 120 4.72 -9.13 4.92
CA ASP A 120 5.78 -9.50 5.84
C ASP A 120 5.64 -10.96 6.25
N ARG A 121 6.73 -11.50 6.79
CA ARG A 121 6.68 -12.76 7.50
C ARG A 121 5.74 -12.66 8.70
N GLN A 122 5.35 -13.84 9.17
CA GLN A 122 4.54 -14.05 10.36
C GLN A 122 3.23 -13.26 10.31
N TYR A 123 2.66 -13.14 9.11
CA TYR A 123 1.35 -12.54 8.85
C TYR A 123 1.30 -11.03 9.12
N GLY A 124 2.43 -10.34 9.03
CA GLY A 124 2.55 -8.90 9.28
C GLY A 124 2.42 -8.04 8.01
N GLY A 125 2.44 -6.72 8.19
CA GLY A 125 2.41 -5.78 7.08
C GLY A 125 1.02 -5.62 6.47
N GLU A 126 0.96 -5.29 5.19
CA GLU A 126 -0.32 -5.19 4.47
C GLU A 126 -0.86 -6.58 4.14
N GLU A 127 -2.17 -6.73 4.24
CA GLU A 127 -2.87 -7.98 4.00
C GLU A 127 -3.66 -7.88 2.69
N LEU A 128 -3.53 -8.90 1.85
CA LEU A 128 -4.37 -9.11 0.69
C LEU A 128 -5.23 -10.37 0.89
N VAL A 129 -6.54 -10.19 0.81
CA VAL A 129 -7.56 -11.20 1.12
C VAL A 129 -8.30 -11.61 -0.15
N PHE A 130 -8.35 -12.92 -0.38
CA PHE A 130 -9.11 -13.54 -1.45
C PHE A 130 -10.32 -14.26 -0.88
N SER A 131 -11.52 -13.74 -1.18
CA SER A 131 -12.77 -14.23 -0.57
C SER A 131 -13.63 -15.12 -1.46
N VAL A 132 -13.23 -15.32 -2.71
CA VAL A 132 -14.03 -16.06 -3.71
C VAL A 132 -13.22 -17.21 -4.33
N CYS A 133 -13.82 -18.40 -4.37
CA CYS A 133 -13.26 -19.57 -5.01
C CYS A 133 -13.30 -19.57 -6.54
N GLY A 134 -12.40 -20.33 -7.15
CA GLY A 134 -12.34 -20.54 -8.60
C GLY A 134 -11.78 -19.35 -9.38
N ARG A 135 -11.16 -18.39 -8.67
CA ARG A 135 -10.59 -17.19 -9.27
C ARG A 135 -9.08 -17.28 -9.41
N GLU A 136 -8.59 -16.77 -10.54
CA GLU A 136 -7.19 -16.80 -10.94
C GLU A 136 -6.70 -15.37 -11.08
N TRP A 137 -6.05 -14.86 -10.03
CA TRP A 137 -5.65 -13.47 -9.90
C TRP A 137 -4.26 -13.22 -10.46
N ASN A 138 -4.08 -12.13 -11.22
CA ASN A 138 -2.77 -11.58 -11.58
C ASN A 138 -2.44 -10.39 -10.66
N LEU A 139 -1.47 -10.56 -9.78
CA LEU A 139 -1.08 -9.55 -8.79
C LEU A 139 -0.40 -8.33 -9.40
N GLY A 140 0.15 -8.46 -10.61
CA GLY A 140 0.72 -7.34 -11.38
C GLY A 140 -0.31 -6.30 -11.84
N ASN A 141 -1.60 -6.57 -11.66
CA ASN A 141 -2.68 -5.65 -12.02
C ASN A 141 -3.21 -4.83 -10.84
N TYR A 142 -2.82 -5.17 -9.60
CA TYR A 142 -3.35 -4.55 -8.39
C TYR A 142 -2.30 -3.68 -7.72
N ALA A 143 -2.64 -2.41 -7.48
CA ALA A 143 -1.72 -1.46 -6.91
C ALA A 143 -1.30 -1.85 -5.48
N TYR A 144 -0.01 -1.71 -5.21
CA TYR A 144 0.55 -1.83 -3.86
C TYR A 144 0.78 -0.44 -3.25
N SER A 145 0.65 -0.30 -1.92
CA SER A 145 0.83 1.00 -1.27
C SER A 145 2.29 1.49 -1.41
N GLY A 146 2.49 2.80 -1.54
CA GLY A 146 3.83 3.35 -1.78
C GLY A 146 4.38 3.15 -3.20
N GLY A 147 3.60 2.54 -4.11
CA GLY A 147 3.92 2.43 -5.53
C GLY A 147 4.11 0.98 -6.02
N GLY A 148 4.08 0.82 -7.35
CA GLY A 148 4.15 -0.50 -7.99
C GLY A 148 2.88 -1.33 -7.76
N TYR A 149 3.04 -2.65 -7.84
CA TYR A 149 1.96 -3.62 -7.77
C TYR A 149 2.24 -4.71 -6.73
N TRP A 150 1.24 -5.56 -6.49
CA TRP A 150 1.28 -6.64 -5.50
C TRP A 150 2.12 -7.84 -5.91
N ASN A 151 2.53 -7.94 -7.17
CA ASN A 151 3.50 -8.95 -7.57
C ASN A 151 4.81 -8.79 -6.77
N ASP A 152 5.42 -9.90 -6.43
CA ASP A 152 6.69 -9.93 -5.70
C ASP A 152 6.64 -9.28 -4.31
N ARG A 153 5.46 -9.24 -3.67
CA ARG A 153 5.31 -8.66 -2.32
C ARG A 153 5.03 -9.68 -1.22
N ILE A 154 4.69 -10.92 -1.53
CA ILE A 154 4.17 -11.87 -0.54
C ILE A 154 5.30 -12.55 0.23
N SER A 155 5.22 -12.49 1.56
CA SER A 155 6.18 -13.11 2.48
C SER A 155 5.57 -14.10 3.47
N SER A 156 4.24 -14.10 3.65
CA SER A 156 3.54 -15.15 4.39
C SER A 156 2.10 -15.35 3.93
N ILE A 157 1.54 -16.53 4.21
CA ILE A 157 0.25 -17.01 3.67
C ILE A 157 -0.54 -17.74 4.76
N THR A 158 -1.85 -17.49 4.82
CA THR A 158 -2.80 -18.30 5.59
C THR A 158 -3.93 -18.74 4.67
N ASN A 159 -4.26 -20.04 4.66
CA ASN A 159 -5.43 -20.56 3.98
C ASN A 159 -6.47 -21.02 5.01
N GLN A 160 -7.52 -20.23 5.21
CA GLN A 160 -8.63 -20.54 6.14
C GLN A 160 -9.86 -21.10 5.44
N GLN A 161 -9.74 -21.52 4.18
CA GLN A 161 -10.82 -22.10 3.40
C GLN A 161 -11.43 -23.36 4.04
N SER A 162 -12.58 -23.81 3.52
CA SER A 162 -13.23 -25.04 3.94
C SER A 162 -12.33 -26.26 3.71
N SER A 163 -12.50 -27.29 4.55
CA SER A 163 -11.71 -28.52 4.47
C SER A 163 -11.74 -29.15 3.08
N GLY A 164 -10.60 -29.64 2.62
CA GLY A 164 -10.47 -30.31 1.32
C GLY A 164 -10.22 -29.35 0.15
N THR A 165 -10.15 -28.04 0.40
CA THR A 165 -9.73 -27.06 -0.61
C THR A 165 -8.22 -26.83 -0.57
N THR A 166 -7.66 -26.39 -1.69
CA THR A 166 -6.24 -26.04 -1.82
C THR A 166 -6.11 -24.82 -2.70
N SER A 167 -5.25 -23.88 -2.30
CA SER A 167 -4.91 -22.71 -3.08
C SER A 167 -3.46 -22.80 -3.55
N TYR A 168 -3.20 -22.21 -4.72
CA TYR A 168 -1.93 -22.34 -5.43
C TYR A 168 -1.40 -20.96 -5.83
N PHE A 169 -0.09 -20.79 -5.75
CA PHE A 169 0.59 -19.52 -5.97
C PHE A 169 1.63 -19.70 -7.07
N TYR A 170 1.73 -18.73 -7.97
CA TYR A 170 2.47 -18.83 -9.22
C TYR A 170 3.43 -17.66 -9.39
N ASN A 171 4.55 -17.94 -10.05
CA ASN A 171 5.52 -16.96 -10.55
C ASN A 171 5.35 -16.83 -12.07
N TYR A 172 5.40 -15.60 -12.57
CA TYR A 172 5.40 -15.26 -13.99
C TYR A 172 6.83 -15.04 -14.49
N ASN A 173 7.28 -15.86 -15.44
CA ASN A 173 8.68 -15.79 -15.91
C ASN A 173 8.95 -14.77 -17.02
N GLY A 174 8.02 -13.84 -17.28
CA GLY A 174 8.15 -12.83 -18.32
C GLY A 174 7.85 -13.29 -19.76
N SER A 175 7.77 -14.61 -20.01
CA SER A 175 7.59 -15.18 -21.37
C SER A 175 6.20 -15.78 -21.60
N GLY A 176 5.17 -15.29 -20.92
CA GLY A 176 3.81 -15.85 -21.00
C GLY A 176 3.61 -17.13 -20.17
N ASN A 177 4.61 -17.59 -19.43
CA ASN A 177 4.55 -18.84 -18.67
C ASN A 177 4.43 -18.59 -17.17
N TRP A 178 3.60 -19.43 -16.54
CA TRP A 178 3.31 -19.40 -15.12
C TRP A 178 3.77 -20.71 -14.47
N SER A 179 4.64 -20.59 -13.47
CA SER A 179 5.17 -21.75 -12.74
C SER A 179 4.64 -21.76 -11.32
N LYS A 180 4.08 -22.89 -10.89
CA LYS A 180 3.56 -23.05 -9.54
C LYS A 180 4.72 -23.06 -8.53
N MET A 181 4.65 -22.18 -7.55
CA MET A 181 5.66 -21.99 -6.50
C MET A 181 5.21 -22.61 -5.17
N VAL A 182 3.97 -22.35 -4.77
CA VAL A 182 3.45 -22.77 -3.46
C VAL A 182 2.08 -23.41 -3.59
N THR A 183 1.86 -24.43 -2.78
CA THR A 183 0.56 -25.04 -2.55
C THR A 183 0.24 -24.95 -1.05
N VAL A 184 -0.93 -24.41 -0.71
CA VAL A 184 -1.40 -24.28 0.68
C VAL A 184 -2.79 -24.91 0.79
N ALA A 185 -2.88 -26.04 1.48
CA ALA A 185 -4.15 -26.71 1.74
C ALA A 185 -4.97 -25.93 2.77
N SER A 186 -6.28 -26.18 2.80
CA SER A 186 -7.19 -25.62 3.80
C SER A 186 -6.68 -25.81 5.22
N LYS A 187 -6.81 -24.78 6.05
CA LYS A 187 -6.36 -24.73 7.46
C LYS A 187 -4.84 -24.84 7.65
N GLN A 188 -4.07 -24.66 6.58
CA GLN A 188 -2.61 -24.56 6.65
C GLN A 188 -2.13 -23.12 6.47
N TYR A 189 -0.89 -22.89 6.86
CA TYR A 189 -0.24 -21.59 6.79
C TYR A 189 1.24 -21.72 6.42
N ARG A 190 1.82 -20.62 5.97
CA ARG A 190 3.25 -20.42 5.71
C ARG A 190 3.64 -19.13 6.41
N SER A 191 4.23 -19.24 7.59
CA SER A 191 4.63 -18.09 8.40
C SER A 191 5.85 -17.36 7.83
N ASN A 192 6.63 -17.98 6.96
CA ASN A 192 7.77 -17.33 6.32
C ASN A 192 8.06 -18.01 4.98
N LEU A 193 7.95 -17.27 3.88
CA LEU A 193 8.32 -17.78 2.56
C LEU A 193 9.82 -17.65 2.27
N ALA A 194 10.55 -16.88 3.08
CA ALA A 194 12.00 -16.74 3.00
C ALA A 194 12.76 -17.86 3.73
N LEU A 195 12.10 -18.60 4.64
CA LEU A 195 12.72 -19.71 5.41
C LEU A 195 12.00 -21.03 5.10
N ASP A 196 12.49 -21.68 4.06
CA ASP A 196 12.22 -23.08 3.72
C ASP A 196 12.67 -24.01 4.86
N THR A 197 11.78 -24.84 5.40
CA THR A 197 12.11 -25.79 6.48
C THR A 197 13.03 -26.93 6.05
N ARG A 198 13.44 -27.00 4.77
CA ARG A 198 14.48 -27.91 4.26
C ARG A 198 15.88 -27.29 4.16
N GLU A 199 16.02 -25.95 4.23
CA GLU A 199 17.28 -25.20 4.16
C GLU A 199 18.31 -25.62 3.08
N ASP A 200 17.93 -26.31 2.01
CA ASP A 200 18.89 -26.79 1.00
C ASP A 200 19.07 -25.83 -0.20
N GLY A 201 18.28 -24.76 -0.29
CA GLY A 201 18.59 -23.59 -1.11
C GLY A 201 18.72 -23.82 -2.62
N VAL A 202 18.18 -24.91 -3.18
CA VAL A 202 18.56 -25.29 -4.55
C VAL A 202 17.92 -24.47 -5.70
N SER A 203 16.72 -23.84 -5.65
CA SER A 203 16.04 -23.61 -6.96
C SER A 203 14.98 -22.52 -7.24
N GLY A 204 14.57 -21.63 -6.34
CA GLY A 204 13.48 -20.68 -6.65
C GLY A 204 12.51 -20.43 -5.51
N THR A 205 12.96 -19.70 -4.49
CA THR A 205 12.13 -19.37 -3.31
C THR A 205 10.91 -18.53 -3.71
N PRO A 206 9.71 -18.81 -3.16
CA PRO A 206 8.50 -18.05 -3.46
C PRO A 206 8.46 -16.63 -2.88
N ASN A 207 9.28 -16.34 -1.85
CA ASN A 207 9.35 -15.00 -1.27
C ASN A 207 9.64 -13.97 -2.37
N ASP A 208 8.80 -12.96 -2.47
CA ASP A 208 8.93 -11.89 -3.46
C ASP A 208 9.03 -12.40 -4.92
N LYS A 209 8.35 -13.50 -5.24
CA LYS A 209 8.23 -14.05 -6.62
C LYS A 209 6.81 -14.47 -7.01
N ILE A 210 5.84 -14.25 -6.13
CA ILE A 210 4.46 -14.65 -6.42
C ILE A 210 3.81 -13.50 -7.18
N ASP A 211 3.46 -13.79 -8.42
CA ASP A 211 2.73 -12.90 -9.34
C ASP A 211 1.26 -13.30 -9.48
N GLY A 212 0.91 -14.55 -9.12
CA GLY A 212 -0.42 -15.10 -9.41
C GLY A 212 -0.97 -15.99 -8.33
N VAL A 213 -2.30 -15.97 -8.16
CA VAL A 213 -3.00 -16.76 -7.13
C VAL A 213 -4.22 -17.46 -7.70
N HIS A 214 -4.27 -18.78 -7.56
CA HIS A 214 -5.47 -19.60 -7.76
C HIS A 214 -6.12 -19.91 -6.42
N VAL A 215 -7.36 -19.47 -6.24
CA VAL A 215 -8.07 -19.56 -4.97
C VAL A 215 -9.03 -20.74 -5.02
N CYS A 216 -8.76 -21.79 -4.23
CA CYS A 216 -9.52 -23.06 -4.12
C CYS A 216 -9.79 -23.85 -5.42
N GLY A 217 -9.96 -25.16 -5.25
CA GLY A 217 -10.45 -26.05 -6.31
C GLY A 217 -9.36 -26.60 -7.23
N SER A 218 -9.80 -27.23 -8.31
CA SER A 218 -8.92 -27.76 -9.35
C SER A 218 -8.26 -26.63 -10.14
N VAL A 219 -6.98 -26.78 -10.45
CA VAL A 219 -6.25 -25.87 -11.32
C VAL A 219 -6.41 -26.33 -12.77
N PRO A 220 -6.82 -25.47 -13.71
CA PRO A 220 -6.73 -25.77 -15.13
C PRO A 220 -5.27 -25.92 -15.57
N SER A 221 -5.01 -26.75 -16.58
CA SER A 221 -3.68 -26.96 -17.16
C SER A 221 -3.72 -26.62 -18.66
N PRO A 222 -2.95 -25.64 -19.15
CA PRO A 222 -2.06 -24.76 -18.38
C PRO A 222 -2.83 -23.71 -17.55
N TRP A 223 -2.29 -23.33 -16.40
CA TRP A 223 -2.84 -22.24 -15.59
C TRP A 223 -2.52 -20.89 -16.21
N LYS A 224 -3.52 -19.99 -16.26
CA LYS A 224 -3.36 -18.59 -16.63
C LYS A 224 -4.31 -17.77 -15.76
N PRO A 225 -3.93 -16.55 -15.35
CA PRO A 225 -4.87 -15.68 -14.65
C PRO A 225 -6.06 -15.33 -15.56
N ASN A 226 -7.25 -15.33 -14.99
CA ASN A 226 -8.52 -15.04 -15.66
C ASN A 226 -9.21 -13.80 -15.08
N HIS A 227 -8.68 -13.25 -13.99
CA HIS A 227 -9.13 -12.00 -13.41
C HIS A 227 -8.14 -10.87 -13.70
N PRO A 228 -8.62 -9.77 -14.29
CA PRO A 228 -7.85 -8.55 -14.48
C PRO A 228 -7.62 -7.89 -13.13
#